data_AF-A0AA89C481-F1
#
_entry.id   AF-A0AA89C481-F1
#
_cell.length_a   1.000
_cell.length_b   1.000
_cell.length_c   1.000
_cell.angle_alpha   90.00
_cell.angle_beta   90.00
_cell.angle_gamma   90.00
#
_symmetry.space_group_name_H-M   'P 1'
#
loop_
_entity.id
_entity.type
_entity.pdbx_description
1 polymer ?
#
loop_
_entity_poly.entity_id
_entity_poly.type
_entity_poly.pdbx_seq_one_letter_code
_entity_poly.pdbx_strand_id
1 'polypeptide(L)'
;MPKKYEASIKSPHKDHDVTLMEEAVKEVLSGKISIRKASMKYKIPKSTLSDKCLGKSEIGCKRGPTSLRELIADREKIKKPKKITMSGGSVVPPLTTHVLDTARGMPAGNMDMELSMLDKGGNWQVVETSSTNPDGRGGFMSSTGPVAGKWTNATYKLRFETDRYFSSIGTKGFYPYVEVVFRIEDPTQHYHVPLLLSPYGYSTYRGS
;
A
#
# COMPACT_ATOMS: atom_id res chain seq x y z
N MET A 1 43.91 -19.83 -26.78
CA MET A 1 42.86 -18.85 -27.10
C MET A 1 41.77 -18.87 -26.02
N PRO A 2 41.56 -17.77 -25.30
CA PRO A 2 40.30 -17.52 -24.61
C PRO A 2 39.58 -16.28 -25.20
N LYS A 3 38.28 -16.44 -25.44
CA LYS A 3 37.39 -15.45 -26.06
C LYS A 3 37.30 -14.17 -25.21
N LYS A 4 37.58 -13.02 -25.84
CA LYS A 4 37.28 -11.69 -25.29
C LYS A 4 35.76 -11.55 -25.17
N TYR A 5 35.26 -11.36 -23.96
CA TYR A 5 33.90 -10.87 -23.76
C TYR A 5 33.93 -9.34 -23.95
N GLU A 6 33.32 -8.87 -25.04
CA GLU A 6 33.06 -7.45 -25.25
C GLU A 6 32.04 -6.96 -24.21
N ALA A 7 32.44 -5.95 -23.43
CA ALA A 7 31.56 -5.25 -22.52
C ALA A 7 30.53 -4.47 -23.34
N SER A 8 29.27 -4.93 -23.29
CA SER A 8 28.14 -4.24 -23.90
C SER A 8 27.97 -2.84 -23.31
N ILE A 9 27.92 -1.89 -24.24
CA ILE A 9 27.89 -0.43 -24.10
C ILE A 9 26.83 0.02 -23.09
N LYS A 10 27.25 0.76 -22.05
CA LYS A 10 26.36 1.49 -21.14
C LYS A 10 25.47 2.43 -21.97
N SER A 11 24.16 2.22 -21.90
CA SER A 11 23.17 3.11 -22.51
C SER A 11 23.34 4.54 -21.94
N PRO A 12 23.44 5.58 -22.78
CA PRO A 12 23.63 6.95 -22.31
C PRO A 12 22.40 7.36 -21.49
N HIS A 13 22.63 7.93 -20.30
CA HIS A 13 21.61 8.59 -19.52
C HIS A 13 21.01 9.71 -20.38
N LYS A 14 19.83 9.49 -20.96
CA LYS A 14 19.10 10.54 -21.68
C LYS A 14 18.63 11.57 -20.68
N ASP A 15 19.09 12.80 -20.85
CA ASP A 15 18.54 13.95 -20.17
C ASP A 15 17.05 14.06 -20.52
N HIS A 16 16.19 14.13 -19.49
CA HIS A 16 14.77 14.41 -19.71
C HIS A 16 14.55 15.86 -19.31
N ASP A 17 13.96 16.63 -20.22
CA ASP A 17 13.55 18.01 -19.95
C ASP A 17 12.69 18.05 -18.68
N VAL A 18 13.12 18.86 -17.71
CA VAL A 18 12.45 18.99 -16.40
C VAL A 18 10.99 19.40 -16.59
N THR A 19 10.72 20.23 -17.59
CA THR A 19 9.38 20.71 -17.95
C THR A 19 8.47 19.56 -18.41
N LEU A 20 9.01 18.62 -19.22
CA LEU A 20 8.27 17.44 -19.66
C LEU A 20 8.05 16.44 -18.52
N MET A 21 8.97 16.37 -17.55
CA MET A 21 8.82 15.53 -16.37
C MET A 21 7.73 16.05 -15.43
N GLU A 22 7.64 17.37 -15.23
CA GLU A 22 6.58 18.01 -14.44
C GLU A 22 5.20 17.78 -15.06
N GLU A 23 5.08 17.96 -16.38
CA GLU A 23 3.82 17.76 -17.09
C GLU A 23 3.37 16.28 -17.03
N ALA A 24 4.31 15.34 -17.22
CA ALA A 24 4.03 13.91 -17.13
C ALA A 24 3.55 13.50 -15.73
N VAL A 25 4.21 13.99 -14.67
CA VAL A 25 3.82 13.71 -13.28
C VAL A 25 2.44 14.32 -12.98
N LYS A 26 2.16 15.54 -13.46
CA LYS A 26 0.87 16.21 -13.29
C LYS A 26 -0.27 15.46 -13.99
N GLU A 27 -0.07 14.97 -15.20
CA GLU A 27 -1.10 14.18 -15.90
C GLU A 27 -1.37 12.82 -15.24
N VAL A 28 -0.34 12.18 -14.67
CA VAL A 28 -0.50 10.93 -13.93
C VAL A 28 -1.21 11.15 -12.60
N LEU A 29 -0.79 12.14 -11.81
CA LEU A 29 -1.39 12.45 -10.51
C LEU A 29 -2.83 12.98 -10.63
N SER A 30 -3.16 13.66 -11.72
CA SER A 30 -4.55 14.07 -12.01
C SER A 30 -5.42 12.95 -12.57
N GLY A 31 -4.89 11.73 -12.74
CA GLY A 31 -5.62 10.56 -13.22
C GLY A 31 -5.96 10.59 -14.72
N LYS A 32 -5.48 11.60 -15.48
CA LYS A 32 -5.74 11.74 -16.91
C LYS A 32 -5.15 10.60 -17.73
N ILE A 33 -3.98 10.10 -17.33
CA ILE A 33 -3.30 8.96 -17.97
C ILE A 33 -2.61 8.06 -16.95
N SER A 34 -2.45 6.77 -17.28
CA SER A 34 -1.69 5.84 -16.45
C SER A 34 -0.17 6.05 -16.58
N ILE A 35 0.62 5.62 -15.58
CA ILE A 35 2.10 5.67 -15.62
C ILE A 35 2.65 5.03 -16.90
N ARG A 36 2.05 3.92 -17.35
CA ARG A 36 2.44 3.24 -18.60
C ARG A 36 2.21 4.13 -19.82
N LYS A 37 1.07 4.82 -19.87
CA LYS A 37 0.71 5.72 -20.98
C LYS A 37 1.58 6.99 -20.96
N ALA A 38 1.87 7.54 -19.78
CA ALA A 38 2.79 8.66 -19.60
C ALA A 38 4.22 8.31 -20.02
N SER A 39 4.70 7.12 -19.64
CA SER A 39 6.03 6.64 -20.03
C SER A 39 6.21 6.58 -21.55
N MET A 40 5.20 6.13 -22.30
CA MET A 40 5.25 6.11 -23.77
C MET A 40 5.12 7.51 -24.36
N LYS A 41 4.21 8.34 -23.83
CA LYS A 41 3.94 9.70 -24.33
C LYS A 41 5.15 10.63 -24.15
N TYR A 42 5.74 10.65 -22.97
CA TYR A 42 6.83 11.56 -22.60
C TYR A 42 8.23 10.92 -22.74
N LYS A 43 8.30 9.66 -23.16
CA LYS A 43 9.54 8.87 -23.31
C LYS A 43 10.38 8.78 -22.02
N ILE A 44 9.75 8.89 -20.85
CA ILE A 44 10.39 8.77 -19.53
C ILE A 44 10.26 7.32 -19.02
N PRO A 45 11.31 6.70 -18.43
CA PRO A 45 11.21 5.38 -17.82
C PRO A 45 10.11 5.30 -16.74
N LYS A 46 9.38 4.17 -16.72
CA LYS A 46 8.30 3.94 -15.76
C LYS A 46 8.75 4.04 -14.30
N SER A 47 9.95 3.53 -14.00
CA SER A 47 10.55 3.60 -12.67
C SER A 47 10.75 5.06 -12.23
N THR A 48 11.35 5.88 -13.10
CA THR A 48 11.54 7.31 -12.84
C THR A 48 10.21 8.02 -12.62
N LEU A 49 9.21 7.82 -13.48
CA LEU A 49 7.87 8.40 -13.28
C LEU A 49 7.21 7.93 -11.98
N SER A 50 7.33 6.65 -11.65
CA SER A 50 6.80 6.09 -10.41
C SER A 50 7.46 6.72 -9.20
N ASP A 51 8.78 6.88 -9.19
CA ASP A 51 9.51 7.50 -8.08
C ASP A 51 9.15 8.98 -7.90
N LYS A 52 9.01 9.73 -9.00
CA LYS A 52 8.58 11.14 -8.94
C LYS A 52 7.12 11.28 -8.47
N CYS A 53 6.20 10.44 -8.97
CA CYS A 53 4.79 10.46 -8.55
C CYS A 53 4.62 10.07 -7.08
N LEU A 54 5.48 9.18 -6.56
CA LEU A 54 5.48 8.76 -5.16
C LEU A 54 6.29 9.70 -4.24
N GLY A 55 6.83 10.81 -4.77
CA GLY A 55 7.63 11.78 -4.00
C GLY A 55 8.97 11.24 -3.49
N LYS A 56 9.44 10.09 -4.02
CA LYS A 56 10.70 9.44 -3.59
C LYS A 56 11.94 10.19 -4.08
N SER A 57 11.80 11.08 -5.06
CA SER A 57 12.87 11.97 -5.51
C SER A 57 12.32 13.26 -6.11
N GLU A 58 13.02 14.37 -5.90
CA GLU A 58 12.61 15.69 -6.41
C GLU A 58 12.63 15.76 -7.93
N ILE A 59 11.66 16.46 -8.52
CA ILE A 59 11.61 16.69 -9.97
C ILE A 59 12.83 17.55 -10.34
N GLY A 60 13.76 16.99 -11.14
CA GLY A 60 15.07 17.60 -11.45
C GLY A 60 16.28 16.96 -10.76
N CYS A 61 16.09 16.05 -9.79
CA CYS A 61 17.21 15.33 -9.18
C CYS A 61 17.84 14.34 -10.17
N LYS A 62 19.13 14.54 -10.47
CA LYS A 62 19.95 13.82 -11.47
C LYS A 62 20.45 12.44 -11.01
N ARG A 63 20.32 12.10 -9.73
CA ARG A 63 20.90 10.86 -9.18
C ARG A 63 19.86 9.76 -9.13
N GLY A 64 20.22 8.59 -9.64
CA GLY A 64 19.53 7.34 -9.29
C GLY A 64 19.61 7.08 -7.78
N PRO A 65 18.87 6.08 -7.27
CA PRO A 65 18.76 5.84 -5.83
C PRO A 65 20.16 5.72 -5.20
N THR A 66 20.41 6.50 -4.14
CA THR A 66 21.66 6.51 -3.37
C THR A 66 21.97 5.10 -2.89
N SER A 67 23.22 4.66 -3.06
CA SER A 67 23.61 3.32 -2.66
C SER A 67 23.49 3.15 -1.14
N LEU A 68 23.10 1.95 -0.68
CA LEU A 68 22.92 1.63 0.74
C LEU A 68 24.18 1.92 1.59
N ARG A 69 25.36 1.94 0.97
CA ARG A 69 26.65 2.24 1.61
C ARG A 69 26.84 3.74 1.91
N GLU A 70 26.37 4.62 1.05
CA GLU A 70 26.50 6.08 1.24
C GLU A 70 25.56 6.58 2.35
N LEU A 71 24.39 5.96 2.51
CA LEU A 71 23.42 6.28 3.57
C LEU A 71 23.93 6.03 5.00
N ILE A 72 24.90 5.13 5.17
CA ILE A 72 25.47 4.80 6.49
C ILE A 72 26.59 5.78 6.86
N ALA A 73 27.36 6.26 5.89
CA ALA A 73 28.52 7.12 6.12
C ALA A 73 28.17 8.57 6.52
N ASP A 74 27.03 9.10 6.06
CA ASP A 74 26.62 10.49 6.34
C ASP A 74 25.92 10.68 7.69
N ARG A 75 25.60 9.60 8.41
CA ARG A 75 24.85 9.64 9.67
C ARG A 75 25.65 10.23 10.84
N GLU A 76 26.98 10.27 10.75
CA GLU A 76 27.86 10.69 11.85
C GLU A 76 28.22 12.18 11.85
N LYS A 77 27.84 12.99 10.84
CA LYS A 77 28.37 14.37 10.68
C LYS A 77 27.37 15.53 10.68
N ILE A 78 26.07 15.34 10.92
CA ILE A 78 25.10 16.45 10.88
C ILE A 78 24.76 16.96 12.29
N LYS A 79 25.21 18.18 12.61
CA LYS A 79 24.75 18.96 13.78
C LYS A 79 23.25 19.19 13.69
N LYS A 80 22.51 18.89 14.77
CA LYS A 80 21.05 19.00 14.87
C LYS A 80 20.56 20.43 14.52
N PRO A 81 19.75 20.62 13.45
CA PRO A 81 19.08 21.88 13.22
C PRO A 81 17.79 21.98 14.05
N LYS A 82 17.40 23.22 14.38
CA LYS A 82 16.21 23.56 15.20
C LYS A 82 14.91 23.07 14.53
N LYS A 83 14.00 22.52 15.35
CA LYS A 83 12.71 21.93 14.96
C LYS A 83 11.85 22.93 14.17
N ILE A 84 11.62 22.64 12.90
CA ILE A 84 10.47 23.13 12.13
C ILE A 84 9.58 21.92 11.90
N THR A 85 8.38 21.93 12.48
CA THR A 85 7.43 20.82 12.40
C THR A 85 6.69 20.89 11.07
N MET A 86 6.99 19.97 10.15
CA MET A 86 6.17 19.67 8.97
C MET A 86 5.77 18.18 9.05
N SER A 87 4.48 17.93 9.27
CA SER A 87 3.87 16.60 9.37
C SER A 87 3.61 16.02 7.98
N GLY A 88 4.52 15.18 7.50
CA GLY A 88 4.40 14.47 6.23
C GLY A 88 5.03 13.08 6.32
N GLY A 89 4.72 12.32 7.38
CA GLY A 89 5.01 10.89 7.43
C GLY A 89 3.88 10.14 6.75
N SER A 90 4.22 9.12 5.95
CA SER A 90 3.24 8.11 5.53
C SER A 90 2.58 7.55 6.79
N VAL A 91 1.31 7.89 7.01
CA VAL A 91 0.56 7.39 8.15
C VAL A 91 0.19 5.95 7.82
N VAL A 92 0.92 5.00 8.42
CA VAL A 92 0.55 3.59 8.35
C VAL A 92 -0.80 3.45 9.07
N PRO A 93 -1.82 2.85 8.44
CA PRO A 93 -3.09 2.61 9.11
C PRO A 93 -2.86 1.77 10.36
N PRO A 94 -3.44 2.12 11.50
CA PRO A 94 -3.28 1.36 12.75
C PRO A 94 -3.84 -0.07 12.64
N LEU A 95 -4.83 -0.31 11.78
CA LEU A 95 -5.29 -1.64 11.39
C LEU A 95 -5.03 -1.86 9.90
N THR A 96 -4.25 -2.89 9.59
CA THR A 96 -4.03 -3.35 8.22
C THR A 96 -4.50 -4.79 8.02
N THR A 97 -4.74 -5.15 6.77
CA THR A 97 -5.09 -6.50 6.38
C THR A 97 -4.41 -6.87 5.06
N HIS A 98 -4.25 -8.17 4.84
CA HIS A 98 -3.80 -8.75 3.59
C HIS A 98 -4.63 -10.01 3.34
N VAL A 99 -5.29 -10.04 2.19
CA VAL A 99 -6.11 -11.18 1.77
C VAL A 99 -5.39 -11.93 0.67
N LEU A 100 -5.13 -13.21 0.93
CA LEU A 100 -4.45 -14.12 0.01
C LEU A 100 -5.41 -15.24 -0.38
N ASP A 101 -5.65 -15.41 -1.67
CA ASP A 101 -6.29 -16.60 -2.22
C ASP A 101 -5.26 -17.73 -2.31
N THR A 102 -5.34 -18.64 -1.36
CA THR A 102 -4.40 -19.76 -1.24
C THR A 102 -4.68 -20.87 -2.25
N ALA A 103 -5.87 -20.92 -2.85
CA ALA A 103 -6.19 -21.90 -3.89
C ALA A 103 -5.50 -21.55 -5.21
N ARG A 104 -5.37 -20.26 -5.52
CA ARG A 104 -4.64 -19.77 -6.72
C ARG A 104 -3.23 -19.29 -6.43
N GLY A 105 -2.84 -19.14 -5.17
CA GLY A 105 -1.55 -18.58 -4.77
C GLY A 105 -1.39 -17.11 -5.16
N MET A 106 -2.48 -16.33 -5.11
CA MET A 106 -2.50 -14.94 -5.55
C MET A 106 -3.19 -14.03 -4.53
N PRO A 107 -2.84 -12.73 -4.48
CA PRO A 107 -3.58 -11.78 -3.66
C PRO A 107 -5.05 -11.65 -4.11
N ALA A 108 -5.94 -11.49 -3.14
CA ALA A 108 -7.36 -11.23 -3.39
C ALA A 108 -7.61 -9.72 -3.47
N GLY A 109 -7.38 -9.13 -4.65
CA GLY A 109 -7.63 -7.71 -4.89
C GLY A 109 -9.11 -7.38 -5.15
N ASN A 110 -9.48 -6.12 -4.91
CA ASN A 110 -10.84 -5.58 -5.03
C ASN A 110 -11.88 -6.34 -4.17
N MET A 111 -11.47 -6.88 -3.03
CA MET A 111 -12.38 -7.46 -2.05
C MET A 111 -12.91 -6.36 -1.14
N ASP A 112 -14.23 -6.18 -1.14
CA ASP A 112 -14.91 -5.24 -0.25
C ASP A 112 -14.84 -5.73 1.20
N MET A 113 -14.66 -4.77 2.11
CA MET A 113 -14.51 -5.01 3.53
C MET A 113 -15.21 -3.94 4.36
N GLU A 114 -15.68 -4.33 5.54
CA GLU A 114 -16.29 -3.43 6.50
C GLU A 114 -15.72 -3.69 7.90
N LEU A 115 -15.28 -2.60 8.55
CA LEU A 115 -14.90 -2.62 9.95
C LEU A 115 -16.06 -2.11 10.80
N SER A 116 -16.43 -2.89 11.80
CA SER A 116 -17.38 -2.52 12.84
C SER A 116 -16.74 -2.58 14.23
N MET A 117 -17.27 -1.80 15.17
CA MET A 117 -16.89 -1.80 16.59
C MET A 117 -18.10 -2.18 17.44
N LEU A 118 -17.88 -3.00 18.47
CA LEU A 118 -18.92 -3.34 19.44
C LEU A 118 -19.09 -2.19 20.44
N ASP A 119 -20.28 -1.61 20.51
CA ASP A 119 -20.60 -0.58 21.50
C ASP A 119 -20.88 -1.18 22.88
N LYS A 120 -21.05 -0.30 23.89
CA LYS A 120 -21.33 -0.71 25.27
C LYS A 120 -22.70 -1.37 25.45
N GLY A 121 -23.62 -1.19 24.50
CA GLY A 121 -24.94 -1.81 24.47
C GLY A 121 -24.93 -3.18 23.79
N GLY A 122 -23.78 -3.64 23.28
CA GLY A 122 -23.65 -4.93 22.58
C GLY A 122 -24.04 -4.87 21.11
N ASN A 123 -24.18 -3.69 20.52
CA ASN A 123 -24.50 -3.55 19.09
C ASN A 123 -23.24 -3.26 18.27
N TRP A 124 -23.21 -3.78 17.04
CA TRP A 124 -22.16 -3.48 16.08
C TRP A 124 -22.42 -2.14 15.39
N GLN A 125 -21.45 -1.24 15.48
CA GLN A 125 -21.48 0.06 14.81
C GLN A 125 -20.43 0.07 13.70
N VAL A 126 -20.85 0.37 12.47
CA VAL A 126 -19.93 0.49 11.34
C VAL A 126 -18.98 1.66 11.59
N VAL A 127 -17.69 1.39 11.44
CA VAL A 127 -16.61 2.36 11.60
C VAL A 127 -16.20 2.91 10.24
N GLU A 128 -15.85 2.01 9.32
CA GLU A 128 -15.27 2.36 8.03
C GLU A 128 -15.42 1.19 7.06
N THR A 129 -15.69 1.49 5.79
CA THR A 129 -15.68 0.51 4.69
C THR A 129 -14.45 0.73 3.82
N SER A 130 -13.87 -0.34 3.30
CA SER A 130 -12.66 -0.30 2.48
C SER A 130 -12.67 -1.43 1.45
N SER A 131 -11.68 -1.46 0.56
CA SER A 131 -11.47 -2.56 -0.38
C SER A 131 -9.99 -2.87 -0.52
N THR A 132 -9.64 -4.15 -0.73
CA THR A 132 -8.25 -4.52 -0.98
C THR A 132 -7.75 -3.98 -2.32
N ASN A 133 -6.49 -3.54 -2.36
CA ASN A 133 -5.80 -3.15 -3.58
C ASN A 133 -5.39 -4.38 -4.42
N PRO A 134 -4.77 -4.22 -5.61
CA PRO A 134 -4.34 -5.37 -6.42
C PRO A 134 -3.32 -6.33 -5.76
N ASP A 135 -2.62 -5.89 -4.72
CA ASP A 135 -1.72 -6.72 -3.89
C ASP A 135 -2.49 -7.37 -2.71
N GLY A 136 -3.82 -7.36 -2.73
CA GLY A 136 -4.67 -7.94 -1.68
C GLY A 136 -4.60 -7.18 -0.36
N ARG A 137 -3.97 -6.01 -0.30
CA ARG A 137 -3.77 -5.24 0.93
C ARG A 137 -4.85 -4.20 1.11
N GLY A 138 -5.25 -4.00 2.36
CA GLY A 138 -6.13 -2.91 2.75
C GLY A 138 -5.83 -2.48 4.18
N GLY A 139 -6.60 -1.52 4.66
CA GLY A 139 -6.48 -1.03 6.02
C GLY A 139 -7.56 -0.03 6.32
N PHE A 140 -7.59 0.36 7.59
CA PHE A 140 -8.59 1.25 8.16
C PHE A 140 -7.85 2.33 8.95
N MET A 141 -8.15 3.58 8.63
CA MET A 141 -7.54 4.73 9.30
C MET A 141 -8.38 5.15 10.51
N SER A 142 -9.70 4.92 10.45
CA SER A 142 -10.69 5.50 11.34
C SER A 142 -10.65 7.03 11.31
N SER A 143 -10.69 7.61 10.11
CA SER A 143 -10.72 9.07 9.91
C SER A 143 -12.12 9.67 10.14
N THR A 144 -13.16 8.83 10.14
CA THR A 144 -14.56 9.19 10.33
C THR A 144 -15.26 8.11 11.18
N GLY A 145 -16.47 8.37 11.67
CA GLY A 145 -17.25 7.40 12.46
C GLY A 145 -16.99 7.45 13.98
N PRO A 146 -17.50 6.47 14.75
CA PRO A 146 -17.47 6.47 16.23
C PRO A 146 -16.07 6.52 16.86
N VAL A 147 -15.05 6.18 16.08
CA VAL A 147 -13.63 6.15 16.46
C VAL A 147 -12.80 7.15 15.65
N ALA A 148 -13.44 8.16 15.04
CA ALA A 148 -12.78 9.19 14.25
C ALA A 148 -11.59 9.80 15.01
N GLY A 149 -10.38 9.57 14.49
CA GLY A 149 -9.13 10.08 15.03
C GLY A 149 -8.63 9.41 16.31
N LYS A 150 -9.34 8.43 16.89
CA LYS A 150 -8.92 7.69 18.10
C LYS A 150 -9.45 6.26 18.09
N TRP A 151 -8.58 5.33 17.76
CA TRP A 151 -8.79 3.91 18.07
C TRP A 151 -8.90 3.73 19.58
N THR A 152 -9.76 2.82 20.02
CA THR A 152 -10.03 2.59 21.43
C THR A 152 -9.81 1.12 21.79
N ASN A 153 -9.61 0.87 23.08
CA ASN A 153 -9.67 -0.50 23.58
C ASN A 153 -11.12 -0.97 23.47
N ALA A 154 -11.37 -1.86 22.51
CA ALA A 154 -12.70 -2.34 22.17
C ALA A 154 -12.62 -3.66 21.39
N THR A 155 -13.79 -4.29 21.23
CA THR A 155 -13.94 -5.42 20.31
C THR A 155 -14.35 -4.89 18.94
N TYR A 156 -13.64 -5.33 17.92
CA TYR A 156 -13.86 -5.00 16.52
C TYR A 156 -14.25 -6.23 15.72
N LYS A 157 -14.89 -6.01 14.58
CA LYS A 157 -15.27 -7.03 13.62
C LYS A 157 -14.89 -6.57 12.23
N LEU A 158 -14.06 -7.34 11.55
CA LEU A 158 -13.71 -7.12 10.15
C LEU A 158 -14.44 -8.14 9.28
N ARG A 159 -15.33 -7.63 8.43
CA ARG A 159 -16.13 -8.40 7.49
C ARG A 159 -15.48 -8.35 6.10
N PHE A 160 -15.37 -9.50 5.46
CA PHE A 160 -14.83 -9.68 4.11
C PHE A 160 -15.92 -10.25 3.20
N GLU A 161 -16.20 -9.60 2.08
CA GLU A 161 -17.23 -10.04 1.11
C GLU A 161 -16.69 -11.12 0.17
N THR A 162 -16.53 -12.34 0.70
CA THR A 162 -15.87 -13.47 0.01
C THR A 162 -16.65 -13.99 -1.19
N ASP A 163 -17.98 -14.00 -1.14
CA ASP A 163 -18.80 -14.51 -2.26
C ASP A 163 -18.69 -13.62 -3.49
N ARG A 164 -18.71 -12.30 -3.30
CA ARG A 164 -18.52 -11.33 -4.38
C ARG A 164 -17.15 -11.51 -5.04
N TYR A 165 -16.11 -11.72 -4.24
CA TYR A 165 -14.77 -12.01 -4.74
C TYR A 165 -14.74 -13.30 -5.57
N PHE A 166 -15.22 -14.43 -5.02
CA PHE A 166 -15.19 -15.71 -5.72
C PHE A 166 -16.04 -15.70 -7.00
N SER A 167 -17.21 -15.09 -6.94
CA SER A 167 -18.08 -14.88 -8.11
C SER A 167 -17.37 -14.08 -9.22
N SER A 168 -16.62 -13.03 -8.86
CA SER A 168 -15.89 -12.20 -9.83
C SER A 168 -14.79 -12.96 -10.60
N ILE A 169 -14.34 -14.10 -10.07
CA ILE A 169 -13.32 -14.96 -10.67
C ILE A 169 -13.89 -16.30 -11.17
N GLY A 170 -15.22 -16.43 -11.26
CA GLY A 170 -15.88 -17.63 -11.77
C GLY A 170 -15.71 -18.87 -10.88
N THR A 171 -15.47 -18.69 -9.59
CA THR A 171 -15.32 -19.77 -8.62
C THR A 171 -16.50 -19.75 -7.65
N LYS A 172 -17.03 -20.93 -7.29
CA LYS A 172 -18.05 -21.02 -6.23
C LYS A 172 -17.37 -21.07 -4.87
N GLY A 173 -17.67 -20.11 -3.99
CA GLY A 173 -17.27 -20.14 -2.59
C GLY A 173 -18.32 -20.83 -1.72
N PHE A 174 -17.88 -21.46 -0.62
CA PHE A 174 -18.78 -21.98 0.41
C PHE A 174 -19.23 -20.89 1.39
N TYR A 175 -18.37 -19.90 1.65
CA TYR A 175 -18.65 -18.82 2.59
C TYR A 175 -19.24 -17.61 1.87
N PRO A 176 -20.48 -17.19 2.21
CA PRO A 176 -21.08 -15.99 1.62
C PRO A 176 -20.27 -14.73 1.98
N TYR A 177 -19.71 -14.72 3.18
CA TYR A 177 -18.80 -13.71 3.71
C TYR A 177 -18.01 -14.33 4.87
N VAL A 178 -16.95 -13.66 5.30
CA VAL A 178 -16.18 -14.03 6.51
C VAL A 178 -16.14 -12.84 7.46
N GLU A 179 -16.43 -13.08 8.75
CA GLU A 179 -16.26 -12.09 9.81
C GLU A 179 -15.17 -12.54 10.77
N VAL A 180 -14.17 -11.68 11.01
CA VAL A 180 -13.13 -11.89 12.02
C VAL A 180 -13.38 -10.91 13.15
N VAL A 181 -13.73 -11.45 14.32
CA VAL A 181 -13.95 -10.68 15.55
C VAL A 181 -12.69 -10.72 16.40
N PHE A 182 -12.19 -9.57 16.83
CA PHE A 182 -10.94 -9.45 17.58
C PHE A 182 -10.97 -8.28 18.55
N ARG A 183 -10.05 -8.28 19.52
CA ARG A 183 -9.89 -7.18 20.48
C ARG A 183 -8.67 -6.35 20.11
N ILE A 184 -8.82 -5.03 20.20
CA ILE A 184 -7.70 -4.11 20.27
C ILE A 184 -7.56 -3.74 21.74
N GLU A 185 -6.41 -4.04 22.34
CA GLU A 185 -6.14 -3.77 23.75
C GLU A 185 -5.32 -2.50 23.94
N ASP A 186 -4.33 -2.29 23.07
CA ASP A 186 -3.45 -1.13 23.06
C ASP A 186 -3.60 -0.39 21.72
N PRO A 187 -4.41 0.68 21.68
CA PRO A 187 -4.65 1.44 20.45
C PRO A 187 -3.42 2.14 19.86
N THR A 188 -2.29 2.13 20.57
CA THR A 188 -1.03 2.70 20.08
C THR A 188 -0.24 1.71 19.22
N GLN A 189 -0.58 0.42 19.25
CA GLN A 189 0.05 -0.60 18.42
C GLN A 189 -0.56 -0.66 17.02
N HIS A 190 0.25 -1.14 16.09
CA HIS A 190 -0.24 -1.61 14.80
C HIS A 190 -0.83 -3.02 14.94
N TYR A 191 -1.96 -3.24 14.28
CA TYR A 191 -2.64 -4.52 14.21
C TYR A 191 -2.69 -4.96 12.74
N HIS A 192 -2.15 -6.15 12.47
CA HIS A 192 -2.31 -6.80 11.17
C HIS A 192 -3.24 -8.01 11.32
N VAL A 193 -4.36 -8.01 10.62
CA VAL A 193 -5.35 -9.11 10.65
C VAL A 193 -5.57 -9.62 9.21
N PRO A 194 -4.74 -10.54 8.71
CA PRO A 194 -4.86 -11.07 7.36
C PRO A 194 -5.94 -12.15 7.26
N LEU A 195 -6.32 -12.46 6.02
CA LEU A 195 -7.21 -13.56 5.69
C LEU A 195 -6.55 -14.44 4.61
N LEU A 196 -6.24 -15.68 4.95
CA LEU A 196 -5.83 -16.70 3.99
C LEU A 196 -7.09 -17.46 3.59
N LEU A 197 -7.49 -17.33 2.33
CA LEU A 197 -8.80 -17.72 1.84
C LEU A 197 -8.68 -18.76 0.74
N SER A 198 -9.51 -19.79 0.82
CA SER A 198 -9.81 -20.72 -0.27
C SER A 198 -11.33 -20.88 -0.38
N PRO A 199 -11.86 -21.48 -1.46
CA PRO A 199 -13.31 -21.61 -1.62
C PRO A 199 -14.01 -22.38 -0.49
N TYR A 200 -13.29 -23.26 0.23
CA TYR A 200 -13.85 -24.17 1.24
C TYR A 200 -13.09 -24.16 2.58
N GLY A 201 -12.18 -23.22 2.78
CA GLY A 201 -11.48 -23.03 4.04
C GLY A 201 -10.83 -21.67 4.13
N TYR A 202 -10.71 -21.12 5.33
CA TYR A 202 -9.95 -19.90 5.58
C TYR A 202 -9.20 -19.97 6.91
N SER A 203 -8.21 -19.11 7.07
CA SER A 203 -7.51 -18.91 8.34
C SER A 203 -7.11 -17.44 8.51
N THR A 204 -6.90 -17.06 9.76
CA THR A 204 -6.47 -15.71 10.17
C THR A 204 -5.56 -15.81 11.39
N TYR A 205 -4.83 -14.75 11.70
CA TYR A 205 -3.97 -14.64 12.87
C TYR A 205 -3.74 -13.16 13.21
N ARG A 206 -3.13 -12.87 14.37
CA ARG A 206 -2.65 -11.52 14.69
C ARG A 206 -1.20 -11.37 14.23
N GLY A 207 -0.97 -10.53 13.23
CA GLY A 207 0.37 -10.10 12.81
C GLY A 207 0.84 -8.84 13.54
N SER A 208 2.12 -8.52 13.37
CA SER A 208 2.79 -7.32 13.89
C SER A 208 2.94 -6.24 12.83
#